data_AF-A0A348PLI5-F1
#
_entry.id   AF-A0A348PLI5-F1
#
_cell.length_a   1.000
_cell.length_b   1.000
_cell.length_c   1.000
_cell.angle_alpha   90.00
_cell.angle_beta   90.00
_cell.angle_gamma   90.00
#
_symmetry.space_group_name_H-M   'P 1'
#
loop_
_entity.id
_entity.type
_entity.pdbx_description
1 polymer ?
#
loop_
_entity_poly.entity_id
_entity_poly.type
_entity_poly.pdbx_seq_one_letter_code
_entity_poly.pdbx_strand_id
1 'polypeptide(L)'
;MKVLFILLRVLFGLLFISSGVLKLFPLDYFELILVDQVGLSWNVVPFFARFVIWTEIVIGLCIAFSFRLKWSLISSLIMLVGFTLYLFFQVFNGNGAEDCGCFGELIPLDGPSSIIKNLIFILIGSGLLIMKSAAAKWRWSIAAPILALITIPIILGFFPLPEYNSDADFELDIELLERSEFPDSLHSITNGRKVVVVMLAKCIHCAQLASLIAQLEPEEVKNDLRIIVMGKDEAIDFFIHETNIEDFQISRSSDRELLGAIGGTFPTVIFADKGEVKSKWKGQDVNIKLLNELLQLD
;
A
#
# COMPACT_ATOMS: atom_id res chain seq x y z
N MET A 1 -13.36 -30.11 -26.50
CA MET A 1 -14.20 -29.18 -25.69
C MET A 1 -14.01 -29.36 -24.17
N LYS A 2 -14.22 -30.55 -23.59
CA LYS A 2 -14.10 -30.75 -22.12
C LYS A 2 -12.70 -30.47 -21.55
N VAL A 3 -11.63 -30.89 -22.25
CA VAL A 3 -10.25 -30.65 -21.82
C VAL A 3 -9.91 -29.15 -21.85
N LEU A 4 -10.30 -28.44 -22.91
CA LEU A 4 -10.11 -26.99 -23.04
C LEU A 4 -10.84 -26.24 -21.91
N PHE A 5 -12.08 -26.62 -21.60
CA PHE A 5 -12.83 -26.04 -20.48
C PHE A 5 -12.11 -26.25 -19.14
N ILE A 6 -11.59 -27.46 -18.89
CA ILE A 6 -10.85 -27.76 -17.66
C ILE A 6 -9.58 -26.92 -17.57
N LEU A 7 -8.80 -26.83 -18.66
CA LEU A 7 -7.58 -26.01 -18.72
C LEU A 7 -7.88 -24.54 -18.44
N LEU A 8 -8.84 -23.95 -19.15
CA LEU A 8 -9.22 -22.54 -18.96
C LEU A 8 -9.74 -22.28 -17.54
N ARG A 9 -10.55 -23.18 -17.00
CA ARG A 9 -11.06 -23.05 -15.62
C ARG A 9 -9.95 -23.10 -14.59
N VAL A 10 -9.02 -24.06 -14.71
CA VAL A 10 -7.90 -24.18 -13.77
C VAL A 10 -6.98 -22.96 -13.89
N LEU A 11 -6.65 -22.53 -15.11
CA LEU A 11 -5.86 -21.32 -15.34
C LEU A 11 -6.55 -20.08 -14.75
N PHE A 12 -7.85 -19.92 -14.97
CA PHE A 12 -8.63 -18.81 -14.41
C PHE A 12 -8.63 -18.82 -12.87
N GLY A 13 -8.79 -20.00 -12.26
CA GLY A 13 -8.67 -20.13 -10.81
C GLY A 13 -7.26 -19.80 -10.29
N LEU A 14 -6.22 -20.26 -10.98
CA LEU A 14 -4.83 -19.94 -10.64
C LEU A 14 -4.54 -18.45 -10.74
N LEU A 15 -5.09 -17.74 -11.72
CA LEU A 15 -4.93 -16.28 -11.84
C LEU A 15 -5.44 -15.53 -10.60
N PHE A 16 -6.58 -15.94 -10.05
CA PHE A 16 -7.11 -15.38 -8.80
C PHE A 16 -6.24 -15.73 -7.58
N ILE A 17 -5.74 -16.97 -7.50
CA ILE A 17 -4.82 -17.37 -6.42
C ILE A 17 -3.53 -16.55 -6.49
N SER A 18 -2.92 -16.44 -7.67
CA SER A 18 -1.70 -15.66 -7.88
C SER A 18 -1.92 -14.18 -7.57
N SER A 19 -3.06 -13.60 -7.97
CA SER A 19 -3.43 -12.23 -7.63
C SER A 19 -3.44 -11.98 -6.12
N GLY A 20 -4.01 -12.91 -5.33
CA GLY A 20 -4.03 -12.78 -3.87
C GLY A 20 -2.66 -13.00 -3.23
N VAL A 21 -1.91 -14.00 -3.70
CA VAL A 21 -0.58 -14.31 -3.17
C VAL A 21 0.41 -13.18 -3.43
N LEU A 22 0.41 -12.58 -4.63
CA LEU A 22 1.36 -11.51 -4.96
C LEU A 22 1.11 -10.23 -4.15
N LYS A 23 -0.13 -9.98 -3.71
CA LYS A 23 -0.45 -8.89 -2.78
C LYS A 23 0.11 -9.08 -1.37
N LEU A 24 0.55 -10.30 -1.00
CA LEU A 24 1.21 -10.55 0.28
C LEU A 24 2.70 -10.15 0.29
N PHE A 25 3.30 -9.90 -0.88
CA PHE A 25 4.75 -9.71 -1.01
C PHE A 25 5.10 -8.41 -1.76
N PRO A 26 5.26 -7.27 -1.05
CA PRO A 26 5.01 -7.06 0.38
C PRO A 26 3.56 -6.63 0.67
N LEU A 27 2.99 -7.15 1.76
CA LEU A 27 1.63 -6.80 2.20
C LEU A 27 1.45 -5.30 2.46
N ASP A 28 2.49 -4.67 3.00
CA ASP A 28 2.47 -3.26 3.41
C ASP A 28 2.26 -2.32 2.22
N TYR A 29 2.75 -2.72 1.05
CA TYR A 29 2.52 -1.98 -0.18
C TYR A 29 1.05 -2.00 -0.59
N PHE A 30 0.40 -3.17 -0.48
CA PHE A 30 -1.03 -3.27 -0.78
C PHE A 30 -1.88 -2.52 0.26
N GLU A 31 -1.49 -2.55 1.54
CA GLU A 31 -2.13 -1.75 2.58
C GLU A 31 -2.03 -0.25 2.30
N LEU A 32 -0.84 0.24 1.92
CA LEU A 32 -0.61 1.64 1.59
C LEU A 32 -1.48 2.10 0.40
N ILE A 33 -1.59 1.27 -0.65
CA ILE A 33 -2.48 1.55 -1.79
C ILE A 33 -3.93 1.64 -1.34
N LEU A 34 -4.39 0.78 -0.42
CA LEU A 34 -5.75 0.85 0.10
C LEU A 34 -6.00 2.12 0.91
N VAL A 35 -5.01 2.64 1.63
CA VAL A 35 -5.13 3.93 2.32
C VAL A 35 -5.19 5.07 1.32
N ASP A 36 -4.23 5.12 0.41
CA ASP A 36 -4.02 6.25 -0.50
C ASP A 36 -5.14 6.34 -1.55
N GLN A 37 -5.48 5.20 -2.16
CA GLN A 37 -6.42 5.17 -3.26
C GLN A 37 -7.87 4.95 -2.79
N VAL A 38 -8.11 4.11 -1.77
CA VAL A 38 -9.49 3.81 -1.30
C VAL A 38 -9.91 4.73 -0.16
N GLY A 39 -8.97 5.41 0.50
CA GLY A 39 -9.26 6.30 1.63
C GLY A 39 -9.61 5.55 2.91
N LEU A 40 -9.21 4.27 3.02
CA LEU A 40 -9.44 3.49 4.24
C LEU A 40 -8.50 3.95 5.35
N SER A 41 -8.98 3.96 6.59
CA SER A 41 -8.14 4.27 7.75
C SER A 41 -7.21 3.10 8.08
N TRP A 42 -6.04 3.40 8.64
CA TRP A 42 -5.05 2.39 9.07
C TRP A 42 -5.58 1.41 10.10
N ASN A 43 -6.67 1.73 10.80
CA ASN A 43 -7.32 0.81 11.73
C ASN A 43 -8.08 -0.31 11.00
N VAL A 44 -8.60 0.01 9.81
CA VAL A 44 -9.44 -0.90 9.02
C VAL A 44 -8.62 -1.59 7.93
N VAL A 45 -7.60 -0.93 7.39
CA VAL A 45 -6.81 -1.42 6.27
C VAL A 45 -6.18 -2.80 6.50
N PRO A 46 -5.53 -3.10 7.62
CA PRO A 46 -4.93 -4.42 7.83
C PRO A 46 -5.97 -5.55 7.75
N PHE A 47 -7.17 -5.33 8.29
CA PHE A 47 -8.29 -6.28 8.20
C PHE A 47 -8.82 -6.38 6.78
N PHE A 48 -9.06 -5.24 6.13
CA PHE A 48 -9.64 -5.20 4.79
C PHE A 48 -8.70 -5.79 3.74
N ALA A 49 -7.41 -5.49 3.81
CA ALA A 49 -6.38 -6.04 2.93
C ALA A 49 -6.37 -7.57 2.97
N ARG A 50 -6.29 -8.14 4.18
CA ARG A 50 -6.31 -9.60 4.40
C ARG A 50 -7.63 -10.22 3.96
N PHE A 51 -8.75 -9.53 4.17
CA PHE A 51 -10.07 -9.98 3.71
C PHE A 51 -10.15 -10.05 2.18
N VAL A 52 -9.67 -9.02 1.47
CA VAL A 52 -9.62 -9.01 0.00
C VAL A 52 -8.72 -10.13 -0.52
N ILE A 53 -7.50 -10.25 0.01
CA ILE A 53 -6.52 -11.29 -0.36
C ILE A 53 -7.11 -12.69 -0.14
N TRP A 54 -7.68 -12.92 1.04
CA TRP A 54 -8.32 -14.20 1.36
C TRP A 54 -9.47 -14.50 0.40
N THR A 55 -10.32 -13.52 0.10
CA THR A 55 -11.44 -13.69 -0.83
C THR A 55 -10.96 -14.07 -2.24
N GLU A 56 -9.90 -13.44 -2.76
CA GLU A 56 -9.32 -13.79 -4.07
C GLU A 56 -8.84 -15.25 -4.10
N ILE A 57 -8.07 -15.65 -3.08
CA ILE A 57 -7.53 -17.00 -2.98
C ILE A 57 -8.67 -18.03 -2.88
N VAL A 58 -9.68 -17.77 -2.06
CA VAL A 58 -10.83 -18.68 -1.89
C VAL A 58 -11.64 -18.83 -3.17
N ILE A 59 -11.93 -17.72 -3.86
CA ILE A 59 -12.62 -17.76 -5.15
C ILE A 59 -11.80 -18.57 -6.16
N GLY A 60 -10.50 -18.31 -6.25
CA GLY A 60 -9.58 -19.02 -7.14
C GLY A 60 -9.52 -20.53 -6.86
N LEU A 61 -9.43 -20.93 -5.59
CA LEU A 61 -9.49 -22.33 -5.16
C LEU A 61 -10.83 -22.98 -5.54
N CYS A 62 -11.95 -22.31 -5.26
CA CYS A 62 -13.28 -22.85 -5.58
C CYS A 62 -13.46 -23.04 -7.10
N ILE A 63 -12.95 -22.12 -7.92
CA ILE A 63 -12.95 -22.25 -9.38
C ILE A 63 -12.04 -23.39 -9.82
N ALA A 64 -10.79 -23.47 -9.31
CA ALA A 64 -9.78 -24.46 -9.70
C ALA A 64 -10.18 -25.91 -9.35
N PHE A 65 -10.91 -26.13 -8.25
CA PHE A 65 -11.42 -27.45 -7.85
C PHE A 65 -12.88 -27.71 -8.26
N SER A 66 -13.53 -26.77 -8.97
CA SER A 66 -14.92 -26.89 -9.43
C SER A 66 -15.94 -26.98 -8.27
N PHE A 67 -15.61 -26.40 -7.12
CA PHE A 67 -16.52 -26.31 -5.98
C PHE A 67 -17.55 -25.21 -6.22
N ARG A 68 -18.84 -25.56 -6.17
CA ARG A 68 -19.97 -24.64 -6.42
C ARG A 68 -19.72 -23.72 -7.63
N LEU A 69 -19.17 -24.26 -8.72
CA LEU A 69 -18.58 -23.52 -9.84
C LEU A 69 -19.40 -22.33 -10.35
N LYS A 70 -20.74 -22.47 -10.46
CA LYS A 70 -21.62 -21.37 -10.88
C LYS A 70 -21.47 -20.15 -9.96
N TRP A 71 -21.54 -20.36 -8.65
CA TRP A 71 -21.46 -19.30 -7.66
C TRP A 71 -20.05 -18.73 -7.57
N SER A 72 -19.03 -19.58 -7.63
CA SER A 72 -17.62 -19.15 -7.62
C SER A 72 -17.30 -18.26 -8.83
N LEU A 73 -17.79 -18.60 -10.02
CA LEU A 73 -17.66 -17.75 -11.21
C LEU A 73 -18.44 -16.45 -11.09
N ILE A 74 -19.68 -16.47 -10.58
CA ILE A 74 -20.46 -15.25 -10.33
C ILE A 74 -19.74 -14.33 -9.34
N SER A 75 -19.21 -14.87 -8.23
CA SER A 75 -18.43 -14.11 -7.25
C SER A 75 -17.17 -13.50 -7.87
N SER A 76 -16.44 -14.25 -8.70
CA SER A 76 -15.27 -13.72 -9.42
C SER A 76 -15.63 -12.55 -10.34
N LEU A 77 -16.77 -12.65 -11.05
CA LEU A 77 -17.24 -11.61 -11.96
C LEU A 77 -17.69 -10.35 -11.20
N ILE A 78 -18.42 -10.51 -10.09
CA ILE A 78 -18.82 -9.38 -9.24
C ILE A 78 -17.58 -8.64 -8.72
N MET A 79 -16.57 -9.37 -8.25
CA MET A 79 -15.33 -8.79 -7.76
C MET A 79 -14.56 -8.06 -8.87
N LEU A 80 -14.41 -8.67 -10.05
CA LEU A 80 -13.77 -8.02 -11.20
C LEU A 80 -14.51 -6.76 -11.66
N VAL A 81 -15.84 -6.81 -11.72
CA VAL A 81 -16.64 -5.63 -12.08
C VAL A 81 -16.46 -4.52 -11.04
N GLY A 82 -16.52 -4.84 -9.74
CA GLY A 82 -16.31 -3.88 -8.66
C GLY A 82 -14.93 -3.20 -8.75
N PHE A 83 -13.86 -4.00 -8.91
CA PHE A 83 -12.51 -3.46 -9.08
C PHE A 83 -12.37 -2.65 -10.37
N THR A 84 -12.99 -3.08 -11.47
CA THR A 84 -12.92 -2.34 -12.73
C THR A 84 -13.61 -0.98 -12.63
N LEU A 85 -14.79 -0.92 -12.01
CA LEU A 85 -15.51 0.35 -11.80
C LEU A 85 -14.70 1.30 -10.91
N TYR A 86 -14.06 0.76 -9.87
CA TYR A 86 -13.18 1.52 -9.01
C TYR A 86 -11.94 2.06 -9.76
N LEU A 87 -11.28 1.23 -10.56
CA LEU A 87 -10.15 1.67 -11.38
C LEU A 87 -10.55 2.74 -12.40
N PHE A 88 -11.73 2.61 -13.02
CA PHE A 88 -12.24 3.66 -13.89
C PHE A 88 -12.36 4.99 -13.14
N PHE A 89 -12.93 4.98 -11.93
CA PHE A 89 -13.04 6.18 -11.11
C PHE A 89 -11.66 6.80 -10.80
N GLN A 90 -10.67 6.00 -10.43
CA GLN A 90 -9.30 6.46 -10.18
C GLN A 90 -8.65 7.08 -11.43
N VAL A 91 -8.80 6.44 -12.59
CA VAL A 91 -8.26 6.95 -13.87
C VAL A 91 -8.92 8.27 -14.25
N PHE A 92 -10.25 8.39 -14.08
CA PHE A 92 -10.98 9.63 -14.37
C PHE A 92 -10.57 10.80 -13.45
N ASN A 93 -10.16 10.52 -12.22
CA ASN A 93 -9.70 11.54 -11.27
C ASN A 93 -8.23 11.92 -11.44
N GLY A 94 -7.53 11.37 -12.44
CA GLY A 94 -6.11 11.69 -12.70
C GLY A 94 -5.10 10.77 -12.02
N ASN A 95 -5.56 9.82 -11.20
CA ASN A 95 -4.70 8.86 -10.48
C ASN A 95 -4.42 7.58 -11.30
N GLY A 96 -4.56 7.66 -12.62
CA GLY A 96 -4.50 6.48 -13.51
C GLY A 96 -3.10 5.96 -13.83
N ALA A 97 -2.07 6.79 -13.63
CA ALA A 97 -0.68 6.44 -13.90
C ALA A 97 -0.01 5.68 -12.74
N GLU A 98 -0.65 5.67 -11.57
CA GLU A 98 -0.16 4.98 -10.38
C GLU A 98 -0.45 3.49 -10.44
N ASP A 99 0.38 2.70 -9.75
CA ASP A 99 0.14 1.27 -9.59
C ASP A 99 -1.09 1.06 -8.71
N CYS A 100 -2.05 0.31 -9.23
CA CYS A 100 -3.31 0.05 -8.53
C CYS A 100 -3.25 -1.17 -7.61
N GLY A 101 -2.08 -1.80 -7.43
CA GLY A 101 -1.84 -2.88 -6.47
C GLY A 101 -2.58 -4.17 -6.79
N CYS A 102 -3.19 -4.29 -7.96
CA CYS A 102 -4.08 -5.40 -8.32
C CYS A 102 -3.35 -6.75 -8.43
N PHE A 103 -2.03 -6.77 -8.65
CA PHE A 103 -1.18 -7.96 -8.62
C PHE A 103 0.00 -7.80 -7.65
N GLY A 104 -0.14 -6.92 -6.65
CA GLY A 104 0.94 -6.55 -5.74
C GLY A 104 2.08 -5.81 -6.43
N GLU A 105 3.14 -5.54 -5.68
CA GLU A 105 4.28 -4.74 -6.17
C GLU A 105 5.15 -5.48 -7.19
N LEU A 106 5.13 -6.82 -7.17
CA LEU A 106 5.97 -7.64 -8.05
C LEU A 106 5.57 -7.57 -9.51
N ILE A 107 4.32 -7.18 -9.79
CA ILE A 107 3.80 -6.95 -11.14
C ILE A 107 3.03 -5.62 -11.11
N PRO A 108 3.74 -4.48 -11.13
CA PRO A 108 3.11 -3.18 -11.08
C PRO A 108 2.32 -2.96 -12.36
N LEU A 109 1.06 -2.55 -12.22
CA LEU A 109 0.16 -2.31 -13.35
C LEU A 109 -0.52 -0.96 -13.18
N ASP A 110 -0.41 -0.12 -14.20
CA ASP A 110 -1.15 1.14 -14.30
C ASP A 110 -2.66 0.87 -14.40
N GLY A 111 -3.45 1.87 -14.03
CA GLY A 111 -4.91 1.80 -14.02
C GLY A 111 -5.51 1.30 -15.35
N PRO A 112 -5.15 1.89 -16.51
CA PRO A 112 -5.63 1.45 -17.81
C PRO A 112 -5.29 -0.02 -18.15
N SER A 113 -4.06 -0.46 -17.92
CA SER A 113 -3.67 -1.85 -18.16
C SER A 113 -4.44 -2.82 -17.26
N SER A 114 -4.65 -2.45 -15.99
CA SER A 114 -5.46 -3.24 -15.05
C SER A 114 -6.93 -3.33 -15.45
N ILE A 115 -7.51 -2.26 -16.00
CA ILE A 115 -8.87 -2.27 -16.56
C ILE A 115 -8.96 -3.24 -17.73
N ILE A 116 -8.05 -3.16 -18.71
CA ILE A 116 -8.04 -4.05 -19.88
C ILE A 116 -7.92 -5.51 -19.45
N LYS A 117 -6.99 -5.80 -18.52
CA LYS A 117 -6.83 -7.15 -17.95
C LYS A 117 -8.11 -7.64 -17.28
N ASN A 118 -8.77 -6.80 -16.47
CA ASN A 118 -10.02 -7.19 -15.82
C ASN A 118 -11.14 -7.44 -16.85
N LEU A 119 -11.24 -6.65 -17.92
CA LEU A 119 -12.20 -6.89 -19.01
C LEU A 119 -11.96 -8.24 -19.70
N ILE A 120 -10.70 -8.59 -19.98
CA ILE A 120 -10.33 -9.91 -20.53
C ILE A 120 -10.77 -11.02 -19.56
N PHE A 121 -10.51 -10.86 -18.26
CA PHE A 121 -10.91 -11.84 -17.25
C PHE A 121 -12.43 -11.96 -17.10
N ILE A 122 -13.17 -10.85 -17.24
CA ILE A 122 -14.64 -10.84 -17.26
C ILE A 122 -15.15 -11.65 -18.46
N LEU A 123 -14.56 -11.47 -19.65
CA LEU A 123 -14.92 -12.25 -20.85
C LEU A 123 -14.66 -13.74 -20.65
N ILE A 124 -13.47 -14.10 -20.14
CA ILE A 124 -13.11 -15.51 -19.85
C ILE A 124 -14.07 -16.11 -18.81
N GLY A 125 -14.30 -15.43 -17.69
CA GLY A 125 -15.19 -15.88 -16.62
C GLY A 125 -16.64 -16.04 -17.09
N SER A 126 -17.13 -15.11 -17.91
CA SER A 126 -18.47 -15.17 -18.51
C SER A 126 -18.60 -16.35 -19.48
N GLY A 127 -17.58 -16.58 -20.33
CA GLY A 127 -17.50 -17.75 -21.21
C GLY A 127 -17.53 -19.06 -20.43
N LEU A 128 -16.74 -19.16 -19.36
CA LEU A 128 -16.75 -20.32 -18.46
C LEU A 128 -18.11 -20.52 -17.77
N LEU A 129 -18.82 -19.44 -17.43
CA LEU A 129 -20.14 -19.51 -16.80
C LEU A 129 -21.20 -20.04 -17.77
N ILE A 130 -21.17 -19.62 -19.04
CA ILE A 130 -22.06 -20.11 -20.09
C ILE A 130 -21.75 -21.58 -20.41
N MET A 131 -20.47 -21.92 -20.54
CA MET A 131 -20.00 -23.27 -20.88
C MET A 131 -20.01 -24.25 -19.69
N LYS A 132 -20.51 -23.85 -18.51
CA LYS A 132 -20.41 -24.65 -17.28
C LYS A 132 -21.07 -26.03 -17.37
N SER A 133 -22.01 -26.24 -18.30
CA SER A 133 -22.60 -27.56 -18.56
C SER A 133 -21.57 -28.58 -19.08
N ALA A 134 -20.47 -28.11 -19.66
CA ALA A 134 -19.33 -28.94 -20.06
C ALA A 134 -18.42 -29.33 -18.89
N ALA A 135 -18.66 -28.80 -17.67
CA ALA A 135 -17.87 -29.12 -16.49
C ALA A 135 -18.09 -30.58 -16.07
N ALA A 136 -17.02 -31.37 -16.10
CA ALA A 136 -17.02 -32.70 -15.49
C ALA A 136 -17.15 -32.57 -13.97
N LYS A 137 -17.90 -33.48 -13.32
CA LYS A 137 -17.92 -33.58 -11.85
C LYS A 137 -16.50 -33.90 -11.36
N TRP A 138 -15.86 -32.95 -10.70
CA TRP A 138 -14.52 -33.11 -10.17
C TRP A 138 -14.59 -33.83 -8.81
N ARG A 139 -13.95 -35.00 -8.69
CA ARG A 139 -14.03 -35.87 -7.50
C ARG A 139 -13.47 -35.22 -6.23
N TRP A 140 -12.61 -34.21 -6.37
CA TRP A 140 -11.92 -33.52 -5.27
C TRP A 140 -12.48 -32.11 -5.01
N SER A 141 -13.72 -31.83 -5.43
CA SER A 141 -14.33 -30.50 -5.24
C SER A 141 -14.43 -30.09 -3.77
N ILE A 142 -14.48 -31.04 -2.84
CA ILE A 142 -14.48 -30.79 -1.37
C ILE A 142 -13.10 -30.30 -0.88
N ALA A 143 -12.02 -30.45 -1.65
CA ALA A 143 -10.72 -29.92 -1.27
C ALA A 143 -10.72 -28.38 -1.19
N ALA A 144 -11.51 -27.68 -2.01
CA ALA A 144 -11.58 -26.22 -2.00
C ALA A 144 -11.99 -25.63 -0.64
N PRO A 145 -13.13 -26.00 -0.02
CA PRO A 145 -13.50 -25.43 1.28
C PRO A 145 -12.51 -25.80 2.39
N ILE A 146 -11.87 -26.96 2.33
CA ILE A 146 -10.82 -27.34 3.30
C ILE A 146 -9.60 -26.43 3.15
N LEU A 147 -9.10 -26.25 1.93
CA LEU A 147 -7.99 -25.35 1.64
C LEU A 147 -8.34 -23.89 1.99
N ALA A 148 -9.56 -23.44 1.69
CA ALA A 148 -10.05 -22.11 2.04
C ALA A 148 -10.14 -21.85 3.55
N LEU A 149 -10.39 -22.89 4.36
CA LEU A 149 -10.38 -22.78 5.81
C LEU A 149 -8.94 -22.72 6.34
N ILE A 150 -8.02 -23.45 5.71
CA ILE A 150 -6.60 -23.48 6.06
C ILE A 150 -5.88 -22.18 5.67
N THR A 151 -6.33 -21.46 4.64
CA THR A 151 -5.68 -20.21 4.23
C THR A 151 -5.79 -19.10 5.29
N ILE A 152 -6.86 -19.05 6.08
CA ILE A 152 -7.03 -18.04 7.15
C ILE A 152 -5.91 -18.11 8.20
N PRO A 153 -5.69 -19.24 8.90
CA PRO A 153 -4.62 -19.33 9.89
C PRO A 153 -3.23 -19.21 9.28
N ILE A 154 -3.03 -19.58 8.01
CA ILE A 154 -1.74 -19.34 7.32
C ILE A 154 -1.52 -17.84 7.14
N ILE A 155 -2.50 -17.11 6.59
CA ILE A 155 -2.38 -15.66 6.38
C ILE A 155 -2.14 -14.97 7.73
N LEU A 156 -2.92 -15.30 8.76
CA LEU A 156 -2.77 -14.69 10.09
C LEU A 156 -1.48 -15.11 10.82
N GLY A 157 -0.96 -16.31 10.56
CA GLY A 157 0.27 -16.80 11.18
C GLY A 157 1.54 -16.18 10.58
N PHE A 158 1.57 -15.97 9.27
CA PHE A 158 2.71 -15.33 8.58
C PHE A 158 2.60 -13.81 8.52
N PHE A 159 1.37 -13.28 8.49
CA PHE A 159 1.07 -11.85 8.38
C PHE A 159 0.08 -11.46 9.49
N PRO A 160 0.55 -11.46 10.76
CA PRO A 160 -0.31 -11.14 11.89
C PRO A 160 -0.96 -9.76 11.72
N LEU A 161 -2.13 -9.61 12.33
CA LEU A 161 -2.75 -8.30 12.45
C LEU A 161 -1.89 -7.45 13.38
N PRO A 162 -1.68 -6.16 13.06
CA PRO A 162 -1.02 -5.26 13.99
C PRO A 162 -1.85 -5.17 15.28
N GLU A 163 -1.18 -5.22 16.43
CA GLU A 163 -1.83 -5.00 17.72
C GLU A 163 -2.27 -3.52 17.80
N TYR A 164 -3.58 -3.29 17.76
CA TYR A 164 -4.16 -1.96 17.85
C TYR A 164 -4.46 -1.63 19.31
N ASN A 165 -3.64 -0.80 19.92
CA ASN A 165 -3.91 -0.21 21.23
C ASN A 165 -4.65 1.11 21.03
N SER A 166 -5.96 1.13 21.29
CA SER A 166 -6.81 2.33 21.18
C SER A 166 -6.41 3.46 22.14
N ASP A 167 -5.68 3.13 23.19
CA ASP A 167 -5.18 4.06 24.20
C ASP A 167 -3.69 4.40 24.00
N ALA A 168 -3.05 3.80 22.98
CA ALA A 168 -1.78 4.32 22.49
C ALA A 168 -2.12 5.53 21.62
N ASP A 169 -2.18 6.70 22.26
CA ASP A 169 -1.42 7.79 21.67
C ASP A 169 -0.05 7.16 21.33
N PHE A 170 0.19 6.89 20.05
CA PHE A 170 1.56 6.86 19.55
C PHE A 170 2.08 8.27 19.88
N GLU A 171 2.55 8.46 21.11
CA GLU A 171 3.74 9.26 21.37
C GLU A 171 4.72 8.68 20.38
N LEU A 172 4.86 9.43 19.28
CA LEU A 172 5.84 9.13 18.27
C LEU A 172 7.16 9.29 19.01
N ASP A 173 7.63 8.19 19.58
CA ASP A 173 8.73 8.23 20.51
C ASP A 173 9.97 8.64 19.72
N ILE A 174 10.80 9.50 20.29
CA ILE A 174 11.95 10.02 19.57
C ILE A 174 12.89 8.88 19.17
N GLU A 175 12.85 7.77 19.91
CA GLU A 175 13.53 6.52 19.56
C GLU A 175 13.15 6.00 18.16
N LEU A 176 11.88 6.09 17.74
CA LEU A 176 11.46 5.66 16.40
C LEU A 176 12.00 6.56 15.29
N LEU A 177 12.17 7.85 15.58
CA LEU A 177 12.77 8.81 14.65
C LEU A 177 14.30 8.70 14.64
N GLU A 178 14.93 8.32 15.75
CA GLU A 178 16.39 8.15 15.84
C GLU A 178 16.88 6.84 15.21
N ARG A 179 16.00 5.86 14.99
CA ARG A 179 16.33 4.65 14.21
C ARG A 179 16.65 4.94 12.75
N SER A 180 16.19 6.07 12.21
CA SER A 180 16.55 6.46 10.85
C SER A 180 17.96 7.04 10.88
N GLU A 181 18.91 6.38 10.22
CA GLU A 181 20.32 6.78 10.17
C GLU A 181 20.45 8.15 9.49
N PHE A 182 20.80 9.19 10.25
CA PHE A 182 21.19 10.49 9.68
C PHE A 182 22.71 10.53 9.48
N PRO A 183 23.22 11.17 8.40
CA PRO A 183 24.65 11.19 8.07
C PRO A 183 25.55 11.74 9.18
N ASP A 184 25.05 12.69 9.99
CA ASP A 184 25.79 13.32 11.08
C ASP A 184 25.34 12.83 12.46
N SER A 185 26.12 11.91 13.04
CA SER A 185 25.98 11.36 14.40
C SER A 185 26.12 12.40 15.55
N LEU A 186 26.36 13.67 15.23
CA LEU A 186 26.53 14.75 16.22
C LEU A 186 25.24 15.55 16.50
N HIS A 187 24.15 15.28 15.79
CA HIS A 187 22.90 16.07 15.88
C HIS A 187 21.66 15.18 16.00
N SER A 188 21.54 14.51 17.15
CA SER A 188 20.37 13.75 17.58
C SER A 188 19.11 14.62 17.64
N ILE A 189 17.95 14.01 17.34
CA ILE A 189 16.63 14.68 17.38
C ILE A 189 16.30 15.15 18.81
N THR A 190 17.00 14.60 19.81
CA THR A 190 16.92 14.96 21.22
C THR A 190 17.44 16.36 21.59
N ASN A 191 18.26 17.02 20.76
CA ASN A 191 18.87 18.29 21.13
C ASN A 191 18.23 19.51 20.45
N GLY A 192 17.53 20.29 21.27
CA GLY A 192 16.91 21.56 20.87
C GLY A 192 15.61 21.35 20.11
N ARG A 193 15.26 22.37 19.32
CA ARG A 193 14.08 22.37 18.47
C ARG A 193 14.38 21.63 17.18
N LYS A 194 13.48 20.74 16.74
CA LYS A 194 13.60 20.00 15.49
C LYS A 194 12.26 19.92 14.78
N VAL A 195 12.30 20.08 13.47
CA VAL A 195 11.19 19.87 12.55
C VAL A 195 11.54 18.65 11.70
N VAL A 196 10.83 17.55 11.90
CA VAL A 196 11.02 16.31 11.16
C VAL A 196 9.92 16.16 10.13
N VAL A 197 10.29 16.07 8.86
CA VAL A 197 9.37 15.88 7.74
C VAL A 197 9.50 14.43 7.26
N VAL A 198 8.43 13.66 7.41
CA VAL A 198 8.36 12.28 6.94
C VAL A 198 7.58 12.24 5.63
N MET A 199 8.22 11.71 4.59
CA MET A 199 7.74 11.67 3.21
C MET A 199 7.75 10.25 2.66
N LEU A 200 6.98 10.01 1.60
CA LEU A 200 6.98 8.75 0.87
C LEU A 200 7.48 9.00 -0.55
N ALA A 201 8.46 8.21 -0.99
CA ALA A 201 9.13 8.39 -2.29
C ALA A 201 8.17 8.36 -3.50
N LYS A 202 7.06 7.62 -3.40
CA LYS A 202 6.02 7.53 -4.45
C LYS A 202 4.76 8.33 -4.12
N CYS A 203 4.89 9.47 -3.43
CA CYS A 203 3.76 10.34 -3.08
C CYS A 203 3.87 11.71 -3.75
N ILE A 204 2.84 12.09 -4.54
CA ILE A 204 2.81 13.37 -5.25
C ILE A 204 2.81 14.59 -4.31
N HIS A 205 2.11 14.50 -3.18
CA HIS A 205 2.08 15.57 -2.17
C HIS A 205 3.42 15.71 -1.44
N CYS A 206 4.15 14.62 -1.28
CA CYS A 206 5.52 14.67 -0.76
C CYS A 206 6.46 15.34 -1.75
N ALA A 207 6.36 15.01 -3.04
CA ALA A 207 7.18 15.65 -4.07
C ALA A 207 6.90 17.16 -4.15
N GLN A 208 5.63 17.57 -4.07
CA GLN A 208 5.25 18.98 -4.01
C GLN A 208 5.86 19.70 -2.81
N LEU A 209 5.77 19.11 -1.61
CA LEU A 209 6.38 19.69 -0.42
C LEU A 209 7.91 19.74 -0.52
N ALA A 210 8.54 18.67 -1.02
CA ALA A 210 9.98 18.58 -1.20
C ALA A 210 10.50 19.66 -2.17
N SER A 211 9.81 19.89 -3.28
CA SER A 211 10.15 20.99 -4.21
C SER A 211 9.97 22.39 -3.62
N LEU A 212 9.13 22.55 -2.59
CA LEU A 212 9.04 23.79 -1.82
C LEU A 212 10.18 23.90 -0.80
N ILE A 213 10.53 22.79 -0.14
CA ILE A 213 11.69 22.72 0.77
C ILE A 213 12.99 23.02 0.02
N ALA A 214 13.13 22.56 -1.22
CA ALA A 214 14.30 22.82 -2.06
C ALA A 214 14.54 24.31 -2.34
N GLN A 215 13.58 25.20 -2.05
CA GLN A 215 13.73 26.65 -2.17
C GLN A 215 14.33 27.30 -0.91
N LEU A 216 14.41 26.56 0.20
CA LEU A 216 15.04 27.02 1.44
C LEU A 216 16.57 26.93 1.32
N GLU A 217 17.28 27.75 2.08
CA GLU A 217 18.75 27.66 2.17
C GLU A 217 19.15 26.48 3.07
N PRO A 218 19.85 25.43 2.57
CA PRO A 218 20.16 24.24 3.35
C PRO A 218 20.94 24.54 4.62
N GLU A 219 21.85 25.52 4.58
CA GLU A 219 22.67 25.92 5.73
C GLU A 219 21.87 26.65 6.83
N GLU A 220 20.78 27.34 6.48
CA GLU A 220 19.91 28.03 7.44
C GLU A 220 19.11 27.02 8.27
N VAL A 221 18.61 25.98 7.61
CA VAL A 221 17.74 24.97 8.25
C VAL A 221 18.48 23.70 8.66
N LYS A 222 19.80 23.61 8.41
CA LYS A 222 20.64 22.43 8.65
C LYS A 222 20.53 21.87 10.06
N ASN A 223 20.42 22.75 11.04
CA ASN A 223 20.33 22.35 12.44
C ASN A 223 18.93 21.88 12.81
N ASP A 224 17.88 22.42 12.20
CA ASP A 224 16.51 22.29 12.70
C ASP A 224 15.66 21.35 11.85
N LEU A 225 15.88 21.29 10.54
CA LEU A 225 15.14 20.44 9.61
C LEU A 225 15.78 19.05 9.47
N ARG A 226 14.96 18.01 9.61
CA ARG A 226 15.30 16.61 9.31
C ARG A 226 14.28 16.04 8.35
N ILE A 227 14.72 15.35 7.33
CA ILE A 227 13.84 14.75 6.33
C ILE A 227 14.00 13.24 6.40
N ILE A 228 12.89 12.51 6.50
CA ILE A 228 12.87 11.04 6.41
C ILE A 228 12.09 10.68 5.16
N VAL A 229 12.73 10.04 4.20
CA VAL A 229 12.06 9.54 2.98
C VAL A 229 11.85 8.05 3.10
N MET A 230 10.58 7.65 3.03
CA MET A 230 10.14 6.28 3.11
C MET A 230 10.01 5.65 1.72
N GLY A 231 10.51 4.42 1.56
CA GLY A 231 10.41 3.70 0.29
C GLY A 231 11.53 2.69 0.07
N LYS A 232 11.59 2.12 -1.15
CA LYS A 232 12.74 1.36 -1.63
C LYS A 232 13.86 2.31 -2.02
N ASP A 233 15.11 1.87 -1.86
CA ASP A 233 16.30 2.69 -2.13
C ASP A 233 16.27 3.34 -3.53
N GLU A 234 15.92 2.59 -4.58
CA GLU A 234 15.89 3.16 -5.94
C GLU A 234 14.80 4.22 -6.12
N ALA A 235 13.66 4.06 -5.44
CA ALA A 235 12.57 5.03 -5.47
C ALA A 235 12.92 6.28 -4.67
N ILE A 236 13.62 6.10 -3.54
CA ILE A 236 14.10 7.22 -2.70
C ILE A 236 15.13 8.04 -3.48
N ASP A 237 16.12 7.40 -4.11
CA ASP A 237 17.14 8.11 -4.88
C ASP A 237 16.52 8.90 -6.04
N PHE A 238 15.56 8.31 -6.77
CA PHE A 238 14.80 9.02 -7.80
C PHE A 238 14.04 10.23 -7.21
N PHE A 239 13.36 10.05 -6.08
CA PHE A 239 12.60 11.11 -5.43
C PHE A 239 13.49 12.28 -5.00
N ILE A 240 14.64 12.00 -4.37
CA ILE A 240 15.58 13.01 -3.89
C ILE A 240 16.11 13.85 -5.06
N HIS A 241 16.53 13.19 -6.14
CA HIS A 241 17.06 13.86 -7.32
C HIS A 241 15.98 14.69 -8.05
N GLU A 242 14.78 14.12 -8.25
CA GLU A 242 13.67 14.81 -8.93
C GLU A 242 13.18 16.04 -8.16
N THR A 243 13.24 15.99 -6.82
CA THR A 243 12.77 17.08 -5.96
C THR A 243 13.86 18.08 -5.57
N ASN A 244 15.12 17.81 -5.94
CA ASN A 244 16.28 18.69 -5.70
C ASN A 244 16.52 19.00 -4.21
N ILE A 245 16.39 18.00 -3.34
CA ILE A 245 16.63 18.13 -1.89
C ILE A 245 17.94 17.46 -1.43
N GLU A 246 18.84 17.12 -2.36
CA GLU A 246 20.10 16.39 -2.09
C GLU A 246 20.99 17.03 -1.01
N ASP A 247 20.96 18.37 -0.91
CA ASP A 247 21.79 19.13 0.03
C ASP A 247 21.23 19.18 1.47
N PHE A 248 20.04 18.60 1.71
CA PHE A 248 19.40 18.59 3.03
C PHE A 248 19.74 17.34 3.85
N GLN A 249 19.50 17.42 5.16
CA GLN A 249 19.70 16.30 6.09
C GLN A 249 18.60 15.24 5.92
N ILE A 250 18.84 14.28 5.03
CA ILE A 250 17.91 13.22 4.68
C ILE A 250 18.33 11.87 5.30
N SER A 251 17.35 11.17 5.85
CA SER A 251 17.45 9.76 6.23
C SER A 251 16.52 8.91 5.38
N ARG A 252 16.96 7.68 5.07
CA ARG A 252 16.20 6.67 4.35
C ARG A 252 15.54 5.75 5.37
N SER A 253 14.26 5.41 5.18
CA SER A 253 13.59 4.48 6.09
C SER A 253 12.60 3.57 5.37
N SER A 254 12.53 2.32 5.81
CA SER A 254 11.44 1.40 5.48
C SER A 254 10.80 0.86 6.77
N ASP A 255 10.95 1.58 7.88
CA ASP A 255 10.49 1.14 9.21
C ASP A 255 8.96 1.18 9.29
N ARG A 256 8.39 0.00 9.54
CA ARG A 256 6.94 -0.19 9.67
C ARG A 256 6.39 0.42 10.94
N GLU A 257 7.17 0.48 12.01
CA GLU A 257 6.75 1.09 13.27
C GLU A 257 6.65 2.61 13.10
N LEU A 258 7.60 3.23 12.39
CA LEU A 258 7.52 4.64 12.03
C LEU A 258 6.30 4.92 11.12
N LEU A 259 6.08 4.09 10.10
CA LEU A 259 4.92 4.20 9.21
C LEU A 259 3.60 4.12 10.00
N GLY A 260 3.52 3.18 10.95
CA GLY A 260 2.39 3.03 11.86
C GLY A 260 2.20 4.23 12.78
N ALA A 261 3.28 4.76 13.35
CA ALA A 261 3.27 5.90 14.28
C ALA A 261 2.79 7.19 13.63
N ILE A 262 3.19 7.44 12.38
CA ILE A 262 2.65 8.56 11.59
C ILE A 262 1.25 8.28 11.05
N GLY A 263 0.68 7.09 11.31
CA GLY A 263 -0.61 6.66 10.78
C GLY A 263 -0.63 6.76 9.26
N GLY A 264 0.47 6.32 8.63
CA GLY A 264 0.79 6.32 7.19
C GLY A 264 0.11 7.39 6.35
N THR A 265 0.10 8.62 6.88
CA THR A 265 -0.38 9.79 6.18
C THR A 265 0.85 10.58 5.76
N PHE A 266 0.88 11.02 4.51
CA PHE A 266 2.04 11.70 3.94
C PHE A 266 1.61 12.96 3.19
N PRO A 267 2.44 14.02 3.18
CA PRO A 267 3.59 14.21 4.06
C PRO A 267 3.14 14.38 5.54
N THR A 268 4.03 14.08 6.48
CA THR A 268 3.82 14.32 7.91
C THR A 268 4.92 15.23 8.45
N VAL A 269 4.55 16.26 9.19
CA VAL A 269 5.48 17.17 9.88
C VAL A 269 5.36 16.93 11.38
N ILE A 270 6.49 16.71 12.03
CA ILE A 270 6.60 16.47 13.46
C ILE A 270 7.48 17.56 14.04
N PHE A 271 6.99 18.22 15.08
CA PHE A 271 7.75 19.18 15.85
C PHE A 271 8.18 18.53 17.16
N ALA A 272 9.49 18.42 17.34
CA ALA A 272 10.12 17.91 18.55
C ALA A 272 10.90 19.03 19.23
N ASP A 273 10.83 19.08 20.56
CA ASP A 273 11.63 20.00 21.38
C ASP A 273 12.19 19.23 22.57
N LYS A 274 13.52 19.23 22.70
CA LYS A 274 14.27 18.60 23.81
C LYS A 274 13.94 17.12 24.02
N GLY A 275 13.85 16.34 22.95
CA GLY A 275 13.62 14.90 23.11
C GLY A 275 12.15 14.51 23.25
N GLU A 276 11.20 15.44 23.10
CA GLU A 276 9.77 15.15 23.18
C GLU A 276 9.03 15.66 21.94
N VAL A 277 8.14 14.84 21.37
CA VAL A 277 7.23 15.27 20.31
C VAL A 277 6.15 16.17 20.90
N LYS A 278 6.16 17.44 20.50
CA LYS A 278 5.20 18.45 20.98
C LYS A 278 3.95 18.51 20.11
N SER A 279 4.09 18.31 18.81
CA SER A 279 2.97 18.39 17.87
C SER A 279 3.27 17.67 16.56
N LYS A 280 2.20 17.25 15.87
CA LYS A 280 2.24 16.56 14.59
C LYS A 280 1.14 17.08 13.66
N TRP A 281 1.48 17.28 12.40
CA TRP A 281 0.58 17.67 11.31
C TRP A 281 0.71 16.68 10.17
N LYS A 282 -0.39 16.38 9.47
CA LYS A 282 -0.44 15.32 8.47
C LYS A 282 -1.22 15.76 7.23
N GLY A 283 -0.80 15.28 6.07
CA GLY A 283 -1.54 15.43 4.81
C GLY A 283 -1.83 16.89 4.46
N GLN A 284 -3.11 17.25 4.35
CA GLN A 284 -3.55 18.58 3.90
C GLN A 284 -3.15 19.73 4.84
N ASP A 285 -2.92 19.43 6.12
CA ASP A 285 -2.47 20.44 7.10
C ASP A 285 -1.00 20.82 6.90
N VAL A 286 -0.24 20.02 6.14
CA VAL A 286 1.17 20.25 5.87
C VAL A 286 1.35 21.12 4.64
N ASN A 287 1.95 22.29 4.83
CA ASN A 287 2.28 23.24 3.77
C ASN A 287 3.55 24.03 4.13
N ILE A 288 4.10 24.78 3.16
CA ILE A 288 5.32 25.56 3.36
C ILE A 288 5.17 26.66 4.42
N LYS A 289 3.97 27.21 4.60
CA LYS A 289 3.72 28.24 5.61
C LYS A 289 3.89 27.67 7.02
N LEU A 290 3.32 26.49 7.28
CA LEU A 290 3.54 25.76 8.52
C LEU A 290 5.04 25.49 8.72
N LEU A 291 5.74 25.08 7.67
CA LEU A 291 7.16 24.77 7.77
C LEU A 291 7.99 26.01 8.13
N ASN A 292 7.74 27.15 7.47
CA ASN A 292 8.42 28.42 7.78
C ASN A 292 8.10 28.89 9.22
N GLU A 293 6.85 28.77 9.67
CA GLU A 293 6.47 29.09 11.05
C GLU A 293 7.22 28.23 12.08
N LEU A 294 7.37 26.93 11.82
CA LEU A 294 8.07 26.00 12.71
C LEU A 294 9.59 26.19 12.69
N LEU A 295 10.14 26.49 11.51
CA LEU A 295 11.57 26.75 11.30
C LEU A 295 11.97 28.19 11.66
N GLN A 296 11.01 29.04 12.03
CA GLN A 296 11.24 30.46 12.36
C GLN A 296 11.89 31.25 11.22
N LEU A 297 11.50 30.94 9.98
CA LEU A 297 11.93 31.65 8.78
C LEU A 297 10.96 32.81 8.52
N ASP A 298 11.52 33.98 8.18
CA ASP A 298 10.78 35.22 7.88
C ASP A 298 10.08 35.18 6.50
#